data_AF-A0A1F3NED9-F1
#
_entry.id   AF-A0A1F3NED9-F1
#
_cell.length_a   1.000
_cell.length_b   1.000
_cell.length_c   1.000
_cell.angle_alpha   90.00
_cell.angle_beta   90.00
_cell.angle_gamma   90.00
#
_symmetry.space_group_name_H-M   'P 1'
#
loop_
_entity.id
_entity.type
_entity.pdbx_description
1 polymer ?
#
loop_
_entity_poly.entity_id
_entity_poly.type
_entity_poly.pdbx_seq_one_letter_code
_entity_poly.pdbx_strand_id
1 'polypeptide(L)'
;MKKTVFAFIVAALVLATVGLWIFSSSGHFKLVDIAGFGIIILVVAFAVFIGIRRLTSAKRGEPAEDELSKKVMRKTSSLSYYISLYLWLAIMYFSDKLDYETHTIIGTGILGMAVVFTICWLIVNFTGIKNE
;
A
#
# COMPACT_ATOMS: atom_id res chain seq x y z
N MET A 1 8.01 19.03 -3.81
CA MET A 1 7.13 18.88 -4.99
C MET A 1 7.50 17.70 -5.89
N LYS A 2 8.74 17.56 -6.39
CA LYS A 2 9.16 16.43 -7.25
C LYS A 2 8.77 15.03 -6.71
N LYS A 3 8.98 14.80 -5.41
CA LYS A 3 8.63 13.53 -4.73
C LYS A 3 7.11 13.24 -4.73
N THR A 4 6.29 14.28 -4.57
CA THR A 4 4.83 14.14 -4.56
C THR A 4 4.30 13.86 -5.97
N VAL A 5 4.83 14.55 -6.97
CA VAL A 5 4.50 14.31 -8.38
C VAL A 5 4.87 12.87 -8.78
N PHE A 6 6.05 12.41 -8.36
CA PHE A 6 6.45 11.02 -8.59
C PHE A 6 5.47 10.01 -7.98
N ALA A 7 4.99 10.24 -6.75
CA ALA A 7 3.98 9.37 -6.12
C ALA A 7 2.67 9.32 -6.92
N PHE A 8 2.21 10.46 -7.47
CA PHE A 8 1.03 10.49 -8.33
C PHE A 8 1.23 9.76 -9.66
N ILE A 9 2.42 9.86 -10.26
CA ILE A 9 2.76 9.10 -11.48
C ILE A 9 2.71 7.60 -11.19
N VAL A 10 3.29 7.15 -10.07
CA VAL A 10 3.25 5.74 -9.68
C VAL A 10 1.81 5.27 -9.44
N ALA A 11 0.98 6.06 -8.75
CA ALA A 11 -0.43 5.73 -8.54
C ALA A 11 -1.20 5.64 -9.87
N ALA A 12 -0.96 6.57 -10.80
CA ALA A 12 -1.57 6.54 -12.13
C ALA A 12 -1.11 5.33 -12.95
N LEU A 13 0.16 4.94 -12.85
CA LEU A 13 0.70 3.75 -13.50
C LEU A 13 0.02 2.48 -12.97
N VAL A 14 -0.15 2.36 -11.66
CA VAL A 14 -0.86 1.23 -11.03
C VAL A 14 -2.31 1.16 -11.52
N LEU A 15 -3.02 2.29 -11.57
CA LEU A 15 -4.39 2.31 -12.10
C LEU A 15 -4.45 1.94 -13.58
N ALA A 16 -3.48 2.38 -14.38
CA ALA A 16 -3.41 2.05 -15.80
C ALA A 16 -3.16 0.56 -16.02
N THR A 17 -2.23 -0.06 -15.29
CA THR A 17 -1.95 -1.50 -15.42
C THR A 17 -3.14 -2.35 -14.96
N VAL A 18 -3.82 -1.93 -13.90
CA VAL A 18 -5.05 -2.57 -13.40
C VAL A 18 -6.18 -2.43 -14.43
N GLY A 19 -6.33 -1.25 -15.04
CA GLY A 19 -7.29 -1.03 -16.12
C GLY A 19 -7.04 -1.93 -17.33
N LEU A 20 -5.79 -2.00 -17.80
CA LEU A 20 -5.40 -2.90 -18.90
C LEU A 20 -5.67 -4.37 -18.56
N TRP A 21 -5.42 -4.78 -17.31
CA TRP A 21 -5.73 -6.13 -16.85
C TRP A 21 -7.24 -6.42 -16.89
N ILE A 22 -8.10 -5.49 -16.46
CA ILE A 22 -9.56 -5.63 -16.56
C ILE A 22 -9.99 -5.79 -18.03
N PHE A 23 -9.48 -4.95 -18.93
CA PHE A 23 -9.86 -4.99 -20.35
C PHE A 23 -9.37 -6.24 -21.09
N SER A 24 -8.25 -6.82 -20.64
CA SER A 24 -7.70 -8.04 -21.23
C SER A 24 -8.28 -9.32 -20.63
N SER A 25 -8.89 -9.25 -19.45
CA SER A 25 -9.53 -10.40 -18.81
C SER A 25 -10.90 -10.67 -19.44
N SER A 26 -11.12 -11.89 -19.91
CA SER A 26 -12.31 -12.32 -20.68
C SER A 26 -13.60 -12.46 -19.85
N GLY A 27 -13.75 -11.63 -18.80
CA GLY A 27 -14.99 -11.48 -18.03
C GLY A 27 -15.26 -12.55 -16.97
N HIS A 28 -14.27 -13.38 -16.59
CA HIS A 28 -14.42 -14.37 -15.52
C HIS A 28 -13.53 -14.00 -14.33
N PHE A 29 -14.05 -13.13 -13.45
CA PHE A 29 -13.36 -12.75 -12.21
C PHE A 29 -13.66 -13.77 -11.10
N LYS A 30 -12.62 -14.32 -10.48
CA LYS A 30 -12.75 -15.12 -9.25
C LYS A 30 -12.94 -14.19 -8.05
N LEU A 31 -13.43 -14.72 -6.93
CA LEU A 31 -13.60 -13.95 -5.69
C LEU A 31 -12.28 -13.30 -5.22
N VAL A 32 -11.16 -14.00 -5.41
CA VAL A 32 -9.81 -13.53 -5.06
C VAL A 32 -9.43 -12.29 -5.89
N ASP A 33 -9.80 -12.25 -7.17
CA ASP A 33 -9.55 -11.11 -8.05
C ASP A 33 -10.30 -9.88 -7.57
N ILE A 34 -11.58 -10.06 -7.23
CA ILE A 34 -12.46 -8.99 -6.71
C ILE A 34 -11.91 -8.44 -5.39
N ALA A 35 -11.51 -9.31 -4.47
CA ALA A 35 -10.88 -8.90 -3.21
C ALA A 35 -9.57 -8.13 -3.47
N GLY A 36 -8.75 -8.61 -4.40
CA GLY A 36 -7.52 -7.95 -4.82
C GLY A 36 -7.76 -6.54 -5.36
N PHE A 37 -8.76 -6.36 -6.24
CA PHE A 37 -9.17 -5.04 -6.72
C PHE A 37 -9.57 -4.09 -5.59
N GLY A 38 -10.36 -4.56 -4.63
CA GLY A 38 -10.76 -3.77 -3.48
C GLY A 38 -9.57 -3.25 -2.67
N ILE A 39 -8.58 -4.12 -2.44
CA ILE A 39 -7.34 -3.74 -1.75
C ILE A 39 -6.53 -2.72 -2.56
N ILE A 40 -6.38 -2.94 -3.87
CA ILE A 40 -5.65 -2.00 -4.75
C ILE A 40 -6.28 -0.62 -4.70
N ILE A 41 -7.61 -0.53 -4.82
CA ILE A 41 -8.34 0.75 -4.75
C ILE A 41 -8.08 1.44 -3.42
N LEU A 42 -8.12 0.69 -2.30
CA LEU A 42 -7.86 1.22 -0.97
C LEU A 42 -6.42 1.78 -0.87
N VAL A 43 -5.43 1.04 -1.36
CA VAL A 43 -4.02 1.44 -1.33
C VAL A 43 -3.77 2.67 -2.21
N VAL A 44 -4.37 2.73 -3.40
CA VAL A 44 -4.29 3.90 -4.28
C VAL A 44 -4.97 5.11 -3.66
N ALA A 45 -6.17 4.94 -3.10
CA ALA A 45 -6.88 6.01 -2.41
C ALA A 45 -6.06 6.56 -1.23
N PHE A 46 -5.40 5.67 -0.48
CA PHE A 46 -4.49 6.03 0.60
C PHE A 46 -3.26 6.82 0.10
N ALA A 47 -2.63 6.39 -0.99
CA ALA A 47 -1.50 7.10 -1.61
C ALA A 47 -1.93 8.50 -2.10
N VAL A 48 -3.10 8.60 -2.73
CA VAL A 48 -3.69 9.88 -3.19
C VAL A 48 -4.00 10.78 -2.01
N PHE A 49 -4.58 10.26 -0.92
CA PHE A 49 -4.87 11.00 0.31
C PHE A 49 -3.59 11.65 0.89
N ILE A 50 -2.51 10.89 1.00
CA ILE A 50 -1.20 11.42 1.45
C ILE A 50 -0.68 12.47 0.46
N GLY A 51 -0.79 12.21 -0.85
CA GLY A 51 -0.35 13.12 -1.90
C GLY A 51 -1.08 14.48 -1.82
N ILE A 52 -2.39 14.47 -1.64
CA ILE A 52 -3.22 15.68 -1.51
C ILE A 52 -2.83 16.46 -0.26
N ARG A 53 -2.66 15.81 0.90
CA ARG A 53 -2.20 16.49 2.13
C ARG A 53 -0.87 17.22 1.90
N ARG A 54 0.10 16.57 1.25
CA ARG A 54 1.40 17.17 0.93
C ARG A 54 1.29 18.37 -0.02
N LEU A 55 0.39 18.31 -1.01
CA LEU A 55 0.14 19.42 -1.93
C LEU A 55 -0.52 20.60 -1.21
N THR A 56 -1.49 20.35 -0.33
CA THR A 56 -2.16 21.39 0.44
C THR A 56 -1.20 22.09 1.39
N SER A 57 -0.33 21.35 2.10
CA SER A 57 0.72 21.97 2.94
C SER A 57 1.72 22.78 2.11
N ALA A 58 2.14 22.28 0.94
CA ALA A 58 3.01 23.05 0.05
C ALA A 58 2.36 24.35 -0.45
N LYS A 59 1.05 24.35 -0.74
CA LYS A 59 0.30 25.56 -1.11
C LYS A 59 0.20 26.57 0.03
N ARG A 60 0.24 26.11 1.29
CA ARG A 60 0.23 26.96 2.50
C ARG A 60 1.61 27.52 2.87
N GLY A 61 2.67 27.17 2.13
CA GLY A 61 4.05 27.54 2.46
C GLY A 61 4.64 26.72 3.62
N GLU A 62 3.92 25.70 4.10
CA GLU A 62 4.41 24.77 5.12
C GLU A 62 5.38 23.76 4.50
N PRO A 63 6.33 23.22 5.29
CA PRO A 63 7.14 22.10 4.84
C PRO A 63 6.23 20.94 4.44
N ALA A 64 6.47 20.35 3.26
CA ALA A 64 5.63 19.30 2.70
C ALA A 64 5.49 18.03 3.59
N GLU A 65 6.40 17.85 4.54
CA GLU A 65 6.30 16.86 5.61
C GLU A 65 6.81 17.50 6.92
N ASP A 66 5.94 17.58 7.92
CA ASP A 66 6.33 17.95 9.28
C ASP A 66 7.18 16.86 9.95
N GLU A 67 7.82 17.19 11.07
CA GLU A 67 8.70 16.24 11.78
C GLU A 67 7.94 15.02 12.30
N LEU A 68 6.71 15.22 12.76
CA LEU A 68 5.87 14.14 13.27
C LEU A 68 5.50 13.14 12.17
N SER A 69 5.02 13.60 11.01
CA SER A 69 4.70 12.77 9.85
C SER A 69 5.92 12.01 9.35
N LYS A 70 7.13 12.62 9.40
CA LYS A 70 8.37 11.90 9.09
C LYS A 70 8.64 10.79 10.09
N LYS A 71 8.50 11.04 11.39
CA LYS A 71 8.67 10.01 12.44
C LYS A 71 7.62 8.90 12.28
N VAL A 72 6.35 9.24 12.03
CA VAL A 72 5.25 8.30 11.75
C VAL A 72 5.57 7.44 10.55
N MET A 73 6.00 8.04 9.45
CA MET A 73 6.32 7.30 8.23
C MET A 73 7.51 6.37 8.43
N ARG A 74 8.57 6.80 9.13
CA ARG A 74 9.73 5.97 9.45
C ARG A 74 9.37 4.77 10.34
N LYS A 75 8.62 5.01 11.43
CA LYS A 75 8.19 3.96 12.35
C LYS A 75 7.25 2.97 11.66
N THR A 76 6.30 3.48 10.87
CA THR A 76 5.38 2.67 10.07
C THR A 76 6.15 1.79 9.09
N SER A 77 7.08 2.37 8.33
CA SER A 77 7.85 1.63 7.31
C SER A 77 8.69 0.52 7.94
N SER A 78 9.34 0.79 9.07
CA SER A 78 10.12 -0.22 9.80
C SER A 78 9.23 -1.35 10.33
N LEU A 79 8.17 -1.00 11.07
CA LEU A 79 7.29 -1.98 11.71
C LEU A 79 6.53 -2.84 10.70
N SER A 80 5.98 -2.21 9.65
CA SER A 80 5.30 -2.92 8.57
C SER A 80 6.23 -3.84 7.78
N TYR A 81 7.49 -3.47 7.58
CA TYR A 81 8.48 -4.32 6.94
C TYR A 81 8.75 -5.58 7.77
N TYR A 82 8.98 -5.45 9.08
CA TYR A 82 9.18 -6.62 9.95
C TYR A 82 7.95 -7.54 10.00
N ILE A 83 6.74 -6.98 10.12
CA ILE A 83 5.51 -7.79 10.07
C ILE A 83 5.35 -8.49 8.72
N SER A 84 5.71 -7.82 7.63
CA SER A 84 5.65 -8.39 6.28
C SER A 84 6.58 -9.60 6.10
N LEU A 85 7.72 -9.66 6.80
CA LEU A 85 8.57 -10.84 6.77
C LEU A 85 7.85 -12.08 7.35
N TYR A 86 7.13 -11.91 8.46
CA TYR A 86 6.32 -12.98 9.05
C TYR A 86 5.11 -13.33 8.20
N LEU A 87 4.50 -12.34 7.53
CA LEU A 87 3.45 -12.59 6.54
C LEU A 87 3.98 -13.50 5.41
N TRP A 88 5.16 -13.23 4.87
CA TRP A 88 5.76 -14.07 3.84
C TRP A 88 6.08 -15.48 4.32
N LEU A 89 6.54 -15.64 5.57
CA LEU A 89 6.71 -16.97 6.16
C LEU A 89 5.39 -17.74 6.24
N ALA A 90 4.30 -17.07 6.63
CA ALA A 90 2.98 -17.68 6.67
C ALA A 90 2.51 -18.07 5.25
N ILE A 91 2.66 -17.17 4.27
CA ILE A 91 2.30 -17.45 2.88
C ILE A 91 3.07 -18.66 2.33
N MET A 92 4.38 -18.74 2.58
CA MET A 92 5.22 -19.86 2.16
C MET A 92 4.79 -21.18 2.79
N TYR A 93 4.46 -21.17 4.09
CA TYR A 93 3.95 -22.36 4.76
C TYR A 93 2.62 -22.86 4.17
N PHE A 94 1.74 -21.93 3.78
CA PHE A 94 0.45 -22.29 3.18
C PHE A 94 0.54 -22.60 1.69
N SER A 95 1.51 -22.04 0.96
CA SER A 95 1.67 -22.31 -0.48
C SER A 95 1.99 -23.77 -0.75
N ASP A 96 2.70 -24.44 0.16
CA ASP A 96 3.01 -25.87 0.02
C ASP A 96 1.78 -26.76 0.25
N LYS A 97 0.71 -26.22 0.84
CA LYS A 97 -0.50 -26.97 1.23
C LYS A 97 -1.70 -26.67 0.36
N LEU A 98 -1.75 -25.48 -0.21
CA LEU A 98 -2.83 -24.99 -1.05
C LEU A 98 -2.21 -24.79 -2.42
N ASP A 99 -2.57 -25.66 -3.37
CA ASP A 99 -2.01 -25.80 -4.72
C ASP A 99 -2.34 -24.55 -5.57
N TYR A 100 -1.76 -23.41 -5.18
CA TYR A 100 -2.01 -22.10 -5.75
C TYR A 100 -0.95 -21.78 -6.81
N GLU A 101 -1.42 -21.14 -7.87
CA GLU A 101 -0.53 -20.64 -8.91
C GLU A 101 0.44 -19.57 -8.36
N THR A 102 1.69 -19.62 -8.79
CA THR A 102 2.76 -18.74 -8.30
C THR A 102 2.42 -17.25 -8.42
N HIS A 103 1.73 -16.85 -9.49
CA HIS A 103 1.33 -15.47 -9.70
C HIS A 103 0.33 -14.98 -8.65
N THR A 104 -0.59 -15.86 -8.20
CA THR A 104 -1.57 -15.58 -7.14
C THR A 104 -0.88 -15.43 -5.79
N ILE A 105 0.11 -16.28 -5.50
CA ILE A 105 0.92 -16.21 -4.27
C ILE A 105 1.67 -14.88 -4.20
N ILE A 106 2.36 -14.51 -5.29
CA ILE A 106 3.13 -13.25 -5.36
C ILE A 106 2.19 -12.05 -5.23
N GLY A 107 1.08 -12.04 -5.98
CA GLY A 107 0.09 -10.97 -5.93
C GLY A 107 -0.50 -10.78 -4.53
N THR A 108 -0.89 -11.89 -3.90
CA THR A 108 -1.43 -11.88 -2.53
C THR A 108 -0.39 -11.40 -1.52
N GLY A 109 0.88 -11.78 -1.67
CA GLY A 109 1.97 -11.31 -0.83
C GLY A 109 2.18 -9.80 -0.91
N ILE A 110 2.25 -9.25 -2.13
CA ILE A 110 2.41 -7.80 -2.34
C ILE A 110 1.20 -7.03 -1.78
N LEU A 111 -0.02 -7.51 -2.03
CA LEU A 111 -1.23 -6.89 -1.49
C LEU A 111 -1.27 -6.96 0.03
N GLY A 112 -0.90 -8.09 0.61
CA GLY A 112 -0.81 -8.27 2.05
C GLY A 112 0.21 -7.32 2.69
N MET A 113 1.37 -7.09 2.06
CA MET A 113 2.33 -6.07 2.52
C MET A 113 1.72 -4.67 2.52
N ALA A 114 0.95 -4.31 1.49
CA ALA A 114 0.30 -3.01 1.40
C ALA A 114 -0.79 -2.82 2.48
N VAL A 115 -1.54 -3.89 2.78
CA VAL A 115 -2.53 -3.91 3.88
C VAL A 115 -1.83 -3.74 5.22
N VAL A 116 -0.77 -4.53 5.49
CA VAL A 116 0.04 -4.43 6.71
C VAL A 116 0.56 -3.01 6.88
N PHE A 117 1.11 -2.40 5.82
CA PHE A 117 1.57 -1.02 5.86
C PHE A 117 0.46 -0.05 6.26
N THR A 118 -0.72 -0.17 5.64
CA THR A 118 -1.85 0.73 5.89
C THR A 118 -2.35 0.60 7.34
N ILE A 119 -2.47 -0.62 7.86
CA ILE A 119 -2.87 -0.89 9.25
C ILE A 119 -1.83 -0.30 10.22
N CYS A 120 -0.55 -0.56 9.97
CA CYS A 120 0.54 -0.02 10.80
C CYS A 120 0.53 1.50 10.80
N TRP A 121 0.29 2.11 9.63
CA TRP A 121 0.19 3.56 9.51
C TRP A 121 -0.97 4.10 10.34
N LEU A 122 -2.15 3.50 10.23
CA LEU A 122 -3.33 3.91 11.01
C LEU A 122 -3.04 3.84 12.51
N ILE A 123 -2.50 2.72 12.99
CA ILE A 123 -2.18 2.52 14.41
C ILE A 123 -1.20 3.59 14.89
N VAL A 124 -0.07 3.79 14.19
CA VAL A 124 0.95 4.77 14.59
C VAL A 124 0.42 6.21 14.49
N ASN A 125 -0.38 6.52 13.46
CA ASN A 125 -0.95 7.84 13.27
C ASN A 125 -1.97 8.21 14.35
N PHE A 126 -2.78 7.26 14.84
CA PHE A 126 -3.77 7.49 15.90
C PHE A 126 -3.19 7.40 17.32
N THR A 127 -2.20 6.53 17.54
CA THR A 127 -1.58 6.36 18.87
C THR A 127 -0.58 7.48 19.18
N GLY A 128 -0.10 8.17 18.14
CA GLY A 128 0.96 9.16 18.26
C GLY A 128 2.32 8.51 18.55
N ILE A 129 3.35 9.34 18.55
CA ILE A 129 4.72 8.92 18.85
C ILE A 129 5.12 9.56 20.17
N LYS A 130 5.36 8.74 21.19
CA LYS A 130 6.01 9.20 22.42
C LYS A 130 7.44 9.64 22.07
N ASN A 131 7.85 10.79 22.60
CA ASN A 131 9.22 11.27 22.47
C ASN A 131 10.12 10.36 23.32
N GLU A 132 10.63 9.30 22.71
CA GLU A 132 11.86 8.62 23.14
C GLU A 132 13.06 9.33 22.51
#